data_AF-A0A820HIA9-F1
#
_entry.id   AF-A0A820HIA9-F1
#
_cell.length_a   1.000
_cell.length_b   1.000
_cell.length_c   1.000
_cell.angle_alpha   90.00
_cell.angle_beta   90.00
_cell.angle_gamma   90.00
#
_symmetry.space_group_name_H-M   'P 1'
#
loop_
_entity.id
_entity.type
_entity.pdbx_description
1 polymer ?
#
loop_
_entity_poly.entity_id
_entity_poly.type
_entity_poly.pdbx_seq_one_letter_code
_entity_poly.pdbx_strand_id
1 'polypeptide(L)' 'MHVKELIIYPIKSCSGIKVQEALVTKYGLALPSNPRIFDRRWMIV' A
#
# COMPACT_ATOMS: atom_id res chain seq x y z
N MET A 1 -17.19 5.59 -13.32
CA MET A 1 -16.80 4.90 -12.06
C MET A 1 -15.47 5.52 -11.65
N HIS A 2 -15.38 6.16 -10.48
CA HIS A 2 -14.16 6.87 -10.04
C HIS A 2 -13.63 6.21 -8.76
N VAL A 3 -12.31 6.10 -8.65
CA VAL A 3 -11.66 5.61 -7.43
C VAL A 3 -11.90 6.63 -6.32
N LYS A 4 -12.52 6.20 -5.21
CA LYS A 4 -12.80 7.08 -4.06
C LYS A 4 -11.62 7.19 -3.11
N GLU A 5 -10.94 6.08 -2.85
CA GLU A 5 -9.84 6.01 -1.89
C GLU A 5 -8.78 5.01 -2.37
N LEU A 6 -7.53 5.30 -2.04
CA LEU A 6 -6.40 4.39 -2.17
C LEU A 6 -5.77 4.23 -0.79
N ILE A 7 -5.60 2.98 -0.38
CA ILE A 7 -5.06 2.63 0.94
C ILE A 7 -4.02 1.54 0.76
N ILE A 8 -2.83 1.76 1.29
CA ILE A 8 -1.75 0.75 1.35
C ILE A 8 -1.74 0.18 2.77
N TYR A 9 -1.66 -1.13 2.91
CA TYR A 9 -1.57 -1.83 4.20
C TYR A 9 -0.20 -2.48 4.35
N PRO A 10 0.83 -1.77 4.83
CA PRO A 10 2.20 -2.29 4.83
C PRO A 10 2.33 -3.59 5.63
N ILE A 11 1.69 -3.64 6.79
CA ILE A 11 1.68 -4.80 7.68
C ILE A 11 0.33 -5.50 7.54
N LYS A 12 0.36 -6.83 7.33
CA LYS A 12 -0.85 -7.64 7.18
C LYS A 12 -1.74 -7.52 8.42
N SER A 13 -3.02 -7.25 8.19
CA SER A 13 -4.07 -7.14 9.22
C SER A 13 -3.92 -5.96 10.18
N CYS A 14 -3.13 -4.94 9.83
CA CYS A 14 -2.97 -3.70 10.61
C CYS A 14 -3.58 -2.47 9.89
N SER A 15 -3.45 -1.29 10.49
CA SER A 15 -3.91 -0.02 9.90
C SER A 15 -3.26 0.25 8.54
N GLY A 16 -4.06 0.81 7.63
CA GLY A 16 -3.60 1.27 6.33
C GLY A 16 -3.14 2.73 6.34
N ILE A 17 -2.47 3.13 5.27
CA ILE A 17 -2.03 4.49 4.96
C ILE A 17 -2.86 4.97 3.77
N LYS A 18 -3.67 6.02 3.95
CA LYS A 18 -4.37 6.67 2.84
C LYS A 18 -3.38 7.43 1.97
N VAL A 19 -3.49 7.27 0.66
CA VAL A 19 -2.60 7.91 -0.32
C VAL A 19 -3.43 8.48 -1.47
N GLN A 20 -2.88 9.51 -2.13
CA GLN A 20 -3.50 10.08 -3.34
C GLN A 20 -3.12 9.28 -4.59
N GLU A 21 -1.94 8.66 -4.58
CA GLU A 21 -1.39 7.87 -5.68
C GLU A 21 -0.56 6.71 -5.14
N ALA A 22 -0.43 5.66 -5.95
CA ALA A 22 0.35 4.48 -5.64
C ALA A 22 1.02 3.94 -6.90
N LEU A 23 2.22 3.38 -6.74
CA LEU A 23 2.87 2.65 -7.82
C LEU A 23 2.29 1.24 -7.92
N VAL A 24 1.86 0.86 -9.12
CA VAL A 24 1.48 -0.52 -9.41
C VAL A 24 2.74 -1.31 -9.74
N THR A 25 2.99 -2.37 -8.97
CA THR A 25 4.13 -3.26 -9.14
C THR A 25 3.65 -4.68 -9.42
N LYS A 26 4.57 -5.59 -9.79
CA LYS A 26 4.27 -7.02 -9.97
C LYS A 26 3.65 -7.66 -8.71
N TYR A 27 3.91 -7.12 -7.53
CA TYR A 27 3.53 -7.71 -6.24
C TYR A 27 2.42 -6.93 -5.52
N GLY A 28 1.83 -5.91 -6.14
CA GLY A 28 0.81 -5.05 -5.55
C GLY A 28 1.21 -3.58 -5.53
N LEU A 29 0.64 -2.81 -4.60
CA LEU A 29 0.83 -1.37 -4.51
C LEU A 29 2.08 -1.01 -3.68
N ALA A 30 2.75 0.07 -4.06
CA ALA A 30 3.84 0.67 -3.30
C ALA A 30 3.68 2.18 -3.17
N LEU A 31 4.28 2.77 -2.14
CA LEU A 31 4.33 4.22 -1.99
C LEU A 31 5.26 4.83 -3.06
N PRO A 32 4.79 5.85 -3.82
CA PRO A 32 5.64 6.53 -4.79
C PRO A 32 6.83 7.24 -4.14
N SER A 33 6.60 7.84 -2.96
CA SER A 33 7.60 8.59 -2.19
C SER A 33 8.59 7.71 -1.43
N ASN A 34 8.29 6.41 -1.25
CA ASN A 34 9.15 5.50 -0.50
C ASN A 34 9.07 4.07 -1.08
N PRO A 35 10.02 3.68 -1.94
CA PRO A 35 10.03 2.38 -2.61
C PRO A 35 10.36 1.22 -1.67
N ARG A 36 10.41 1.43 -0.34
CA ARG A 36 10.52 0.35 0.65
C ARG A 36 9.17 -0.05 1.24
N ILE A 37 8.13 0.77 1.09
CA ILE A 37 6.80 0.50 1.64
C ILE A 37 5.90 -0.08 0.54
N PHE A 38 5.53 -1.34 0.72
CA PHE A 38 4.65 -2.10 -0.18
C PHE A 38 3.47 -2.65 0.58
N ASP A 39 2.37 -2.88 -0.12
CA ASP A 39 1.21 -3.56 0.43
C ASP A 39 1.59 -4.95 0.97
N ARG A 40 1.22 -5.21 2.22
CA ARG A 40 1.33 -6.47 2.97
C ARG A 40 2.72 -7.11 2.99
N ARG A 41 3.79 -6.33 2.85
CA ARG A 41 5.16 -6.83 2.86
C ARG A 41 5.62 -7.34 4.23
N TRP A 42 4.97 -6.89 5.30
CA TRP A 42 5.28 -7.32 6.67
C TRP A 42 4.14 -8.12 7.29
N MET A 43 4.48 -9.01 8.21
CA MET A 43 3.56 -9.81 9.00
C MET A 43 4.12 -9.97 10.41
N ILE A 44 3.26 -9.85 11.42
CA ILE A 44 3.60 -10.16 12.80
C ILE A 44 3.42 -11.67 12.98
N VAL A 45 4.46 -12.36 13.47
CA VAL A 45 4.48 -13.81 13.73
C VAL A 45 4.62 -14.08 15.22
#